data_AF-A0A3D3X2E0-F1
#
_entry.id   AF-A0A3D3X2E0-F1
#
_cell.length_a   1.000
_cell.length_b   1.000
_cell.length_c   1.000
_cell.angle_alpha   90.00
_cell.angle_beta   90.00
_cell.angle_gamma   90.00
#
_symmetry.space_group_name_H-M   'P 1'
#
loop_
_entity.id
_entity.type
_entity.pdbx_description
1 polymer ?
#
loop_
_entity_poly.entity_id
_entity_poly.type
_entity_poly.pdbx_seq_one_letter_code
_entity_poly.pdbx_strand_id
1 'polypeptide(L)' 'MQDTAFKYKLEVQEGGKVELSVPLPKGTRVAVFVMEESEDDFSDLVLAAQSSLNFWNNPIDDEIWNNA' A
#
# COMPACT_ATOMS: atom_id res chain seq x y z
N MET A 1 -5.25 17.07 -19.18
CA MET A 1 -4.25 17.66 -18.26
C MET A 1 -3.96 16.62 -17.20
N GLN A 2 -2.70 16.32 -16.95
CA GLN A 2 -2.32 15.37 -15.90
C GLN A 2 -2.15 16.16 -14.61
N ASP A 3 -3.11 16.04 -13.71
CA ASP A 3 -3.04 16.68 -12.41
C ASP A 3 -2.04 15.92 -11.54
N THR A 4 -0.98 16.60 -11.13
CA THR A 4 0.07 16.01 -10.29
C THR A 4 -0.43 16.00 -8.84
N ALA A 5 -0.64 14.80 -8.28
CA ALA A 5 -1.01 14.62 -6.89
C ALA A 5 0.23 14.35 -6.03
N PHE A 6 0.34 15.02 -4.89
CA PHE A 6 1.38 14.79 -3.89
C PHE A 6 0.78 14.01 -2.72
N LYS A 7 1.31 12.82 -2.42
CA LYS A 7 0.91 12.01 -1.25
C LYS A 7 1.96 12.17 -0.15
N TYR A 8 1.53 12.52 1.05
CA TYR A 8 2.36 12.62 2.24
C TYR A 8 1.88 11.61 3.28
N LYS A 9 2.81 10.92 3.94
CA LYS A 9 2.54 10.12 5.14
C LYS A 9 3.10 10.89 6.34
N LEU A 10 2.22 11.36 7.21
CA LEU A 10 2.56 12.26 8.31
C LEU A 10 1.78 11.84 9.55
N GLU A 11 2.43 11.92 10.71
CA GLU A 11 1.78 11.75 12.00
C GLU A 11 1.28 13.09 12.53
N VAL A 12 0.11 13.07 13.18
CA VAL A 12 -0.48 14.24 13.83
C VAL A 12 0.37 14.59 15.05
N GLN A 13 0.92 15.81 15.06
CA GLN A 13 1.73 16.33 16.16
C GLN A 13 0.86 16.79 17.32
N GLU A 14 1.50 17.14 18.44
CA GLU A 14 0.82 17.68 19.63
C GLU A 14 -0.14 18.83 19.26
N GLY A 15 -1.33 18.81 19.85
CA GLY A 15 -2.38 19.79 19.56
C GLY A 15 -3.09 19.61 18.21
N GLY A 16 -2.94 18.45 17.54
CA GLY A 16 -3.67 18.15 16.31
C GLY A 16 -3.06 18.78 15.05
N LYS A 17 -1.77 19.14 15.09
CA LYS A 17 -1.11 19.89 14.02
C LYS A 17 -0.44 18.96 13.00
N VAL A 18 -0.55 19.30 11.72
CA VAL A 18 0.20 18.67 10.63
C VAL A 18 0.98 19.76 9.88
N GLU A 19 2.28 19.56 9.68
CA GLU A 19 3.15 20.44 8.89
C GLU A 19 3.62 19.72 7.62
N LEU A 20 3.51 20.40 6.48
CA LEU A 20 3.87 19.84 5.18
C LEU A 20 4.49 20.92 4.27
N SER A 21 5.54 20.55 3.55
CA SER A 21 6.19 21.40 2.54
C SER A 21 5.78 20.93 1.14
N VAL A 22 5.17 21.82 0.36
CA VAL A 22 4.73 21.55 -1.02
C VAL A 22 5.70 22.17 -2.04
N PRO A 23 6.02 21.47 -3.15
CA PRO A 23 6.87 22.00 -4.20
C PRO A 23 6.07 22.88 -5.18
N LEU A 24 5.24 23.78 -4.66
CA LEU A 24 4.36 24.65 -5.44
C LEU A 24 4.78 26.11 -5.27
N PRO A 25 4.67 26.94 -6.34
CA PRO A 25 5.01 28.34 -6.26
C PRO A 25 4.03 29.11 -5.36
N LYS A 26 4.50 30.21 -4.80
CA LYS A 26 3.69 31.11 -3.96
C LYS A 26 2.45 31.59 -4.72
N GLY A 27 1.29 31.54 -4.06
CA GLY A 27 0.00 31.98 -4.63
C GLY A 27 -0.79 30.87 -5.32
N THR A 28 -0.24 29.66 -5.43
CA THR A 28 -0.97 28.49 -5.92
C THR A 28 -2.11 28.13 -4.98
N ARG A 29 -3.33 28.00 -5.51
CA ARG A 29 -4.48 27.50 -4.75
C ARG A 29 -4.37 25.99 -4.61
N VAL A 30 -4.47 25.50 -3.38
CA VAL A 30 -4.41 24.07 -3.07
C VAL A 30 -5.68 23.67 -2.32
N ALA A 31 -6.11 22.43 -2.53
CA ALA A 31 -7.11 21.77 -1.71
C ALA A 31 -6.39 20.68 -0.89
N VAL A 32 -6.66 20.63 0.41
CA VAL A 32 -6.08 19.64 1.33
C VAL A 32 -7.21 18.81 1.91
N PHE A 33 -7.10 17.50 1.78
CA PHE A 33 -8.01 16.53 2.41
C PHE A 33 -7.24 15.79 3.49
N VAL A 34 -7.75 15.81 4.72
CA VAL A 34 -7.18 15.10 5.86
C VAL A 34 -8.11 13.93 6.16
N MET A 35 -7.57 12.72 6.15
CA MET A 35 -8.26 11.48 6.48
C MET A 35 -7.34 10.66 7.38
N GLU A 36 -7.89 9.91 8.32
CA GLU A 36 -7.12 8.93 9.07
C GLU A 36 -6.54 7.91 8.09
N GLU A 37 -5.26 7.54 8.28
CA GLU A 37 -4.67 6.44 7.51
C GLU A 37 -5.35 5.16 7.98
N SER A 38 -6.24 4.61 7.16
CA SER A 38 -6.61 3.21 7.30
C SER A 38 -5.38 2.41 6.89
N GLU A 39 -4.84 1.60 7.80
CA GLU A 39 -3.95 0.53 7.36
C GLU A 39 -4.71 -0.28 6.32
N ASP A 40 -4.18 -0.35 5.11
CA ASP A 40 -4.69 -1.27 4.13
C ASP A 40 -4.38 -2.69 4.65
N ASP A 41 -5.35 -3.29 5.33
CA ASP A 41 -5.26 -4.66 5.81
C ASP A 41 -5.45 -5.61 4.62
N PHE A 42 -4.37 -5.86 3.90
CA PHE A 42 -4.32 -6.83 2.81
C PHE A 42 -4.11 -8.27 3.31
N SER A 43 -4.24 -8.52 4.62
CA SER A 43 -4.06 -9.87 5.15
C SER A 43 -5.03 -10.86 4.51
N ASP A 44 -6.24 -10.41 4.15
CA ASP A 44 -7.24 -11.18 3.43
C ASP A 44 -6.77 -11.62 2.03
N LEU A 45 -6.17 -10.71 1.26
CA LEU A 45 -5.61 -10.99 -0.06
C LEU A 45 -4.41 -11.93 0.04
N VAL A 46 -3.57 -11.75 1.05
CA VAL A 46 -2.42 -12.63 1.33
C VAL A 46 -2.91 -14.03 1.72
N LEU A 47 -3.91 -14.13 2.59
CA LEU A 47 -4.54 -15.41 2.98
C LEU A 47 -5.18 -16.10 1.77
N ALA A 48 -5.89 -15.36 0.92
CA ALA A 48 -6.51 -15.89 -0.28
C ALA A 48 -5.45 -16.45 -1.26
N ALA A 49 -4.37 -15.72 -1.50
CA ALA A 49 -3.26 -16.18 -2.34
C ALA A 49 -2.63 -17.48 -1.81
N GLN A 50 -2.40 -17.56 -0.49
CA GLN A 50 -1.82 -18.74 0.16
C GLN A 50 -2.75 -19.96 0.17
N SER A 51 -4.07 -19.76 0.19
CA SER A 51 -5.06 -20.85 0.24
C SER A 51 -5.01 -21.77 -1.00
N SER A 52 -4.50 -21.27 -2.13
CA SER A 52 -4.40 -22.00 -3.39
C SER A 52 -3.08 -22.77 -3.58
N LEU A 53 -2.10 -22.58 -2.69
CA LEU A 53 -0.79 -23.22 -2.81
C LEU A 53 -0.86 -24.74 -2.64
N ASN A 54 -1.82 -25.24 -1.85
CA ASN A 54 -2.02 -26.69 -1.65
C ASN A 54 -2.45 -27.42 -2.93
N PHE A 55 -3.08 -26.72 -3.89
CA PHE A 55 -3.42 -27.32 -5.19
C PHE A 55 -2.17 -27.64 -6.01
N TRP A 56 -1.13 -26.82 -5.89
CA TRP A 56 0.15 -26.99 -6.59
C TRP A 56 1.18 -27.80 -5.78
N ASN A 57 0.90 -28.07 -4.50
CA ASN A 57 1.78 -28.86 -3.63
C ASN A 57 1.47 -30.36 -3.78
N ASN A 58 2.00 -30.97 -4.84
CA ASN A 58 1.83 -32.37 -5.15
C ASN A 58 3.13 -33.16 -4.87
N PRO A 59 3.15 -34.07 -3.88
CA PRO A 59 4.32 -34.89 -3.57
C PRO A 59 4.83 -35.74 -4.75
N ILE A 60 3.94 -36.08 -5.69
CA ILE A 60 4.30 -36.83 -6.91
C ILE A 60 5.13 -35.96 -7.85
N ASP A 61 4.84 -34.66 -7.92
CA ASP A 61 5.61 -33.73 -8.74
C ASP A 61 7.05 -33.62 -8.19
N ASP A 62 7.21 -33.59 -6.87
CA ASP A 62 8.53 -33.60 -6.24
C ASP A 62 9.32 -34.90 -6.50
N GLU A 63 8.66 -36.05 -6.56
CA GLU A 63 9.30 -37.36 -6.80
C GLU A 63 9.72 -37.55 -8.28
N ILE A 64 8.91 -37.03 -9.21
CA ILE A 64 9.11 -37.24 -10.65
C ILE A 64 9.93 -36.10 -11.28
N TRP A 65 9.73 -34.84 -10.89
CA TRP A 65 10.39 -33.70 -11.54
C TRP A 65 11.74 -33.31 -10.93
N ASN A 66 11.98 -33.55 -9.64
CA ASN A 66 13.26 -33.19 -9.00
C ASN A 66 14.36 -34.25 -9.18
N ASN A 67 14.05 -35.38 -9.83
CA ASN A 67 15.01 -36.45 -10.20
C ASN A 67 15.56 -36.25 -11.62
N ALA A 68 15.99 -35.04 -11.95
CA ALA A 68 16.70 -34.72 -13.20
C ALA A 68 18.22 -34.87 -13.04
#